data_AF-A0A3R7WP53-F1
#
_entry.id   AF-A0A3R7WP53-F1
#
_cell.length_a   1.000
_cell.length_b   1.000
_cell.length_c   1.000
_cell.angle_alpha   90.00
_cell.angle_beta   90.00
_cell.angle_gamma   90.00
#
_symmetry.space_group_name_H-M   'P 1'
#
loop_
_entity.id
_entity.type
_entity.pdbx_description
1 polymer ?
#
loop_
_entity_poly.entity_id
_entity_poly.type
_entity_poly.pdbx_seq_one_letter_code
_entity_poly.pdbx_strand_id
1 'polypeptide(L)'
;MKIGLMAAVTDAPDATLDDLINDAVKAEAEGFASLWMANIFGLDAISTLAMIGRETKTLQLGTAVTPTYPRHPTALAQQALTTAVACQNRFNLGIGLSHQVVIESMFGLSYDKPARHMREYLSVLMPLLAGETVQFSGTQYQVNQVKLTLPGQPRVPTLVAALGPLMLKIAGAMADGTITWMTGERTLDSHIIPHISASAEEAGRGAPRIVAGFPIVVTKAAEETRAAIDASLAIYGTLPSYRAMLDKEGLNGPGDLALVGDEGEVRNQLDRLRAIGVTDFTAAIAATNPEDGLRTREFLASEC
;
A
#
# COMPACT_ATOMS: atom_id res chain seq x y z
N MET A 1 -11.75 4.92 -10.87
CA MET A 1 -10.73 4.88 -9.81
C MET A 1 -11.44 5.01 -8.47
N LYS A 2 -11.20 4.11 -7.53
CA LYS A 2 -11.75 4.17 -6.16
C LYS A 2 -10.90 5.10 -5.30
N ILE A 3 -11.52 5.89 -4.44
CA ILE A 3 -10.82 6.80 -3.52
C ILE A 3 -10.81 6.17 -2.12
N GLY A 4 -9.62 6.11 -1.52
CA GLY A 4 -9.42 5.65 -0.15
C GLY A 4 -8.51 6.57 0.63
N LEU A 5 -8.38 6.29 1.92
CA LEU A 5 -7.52 7.02 2.84
C LEU A 5 -6.34 6.15 3.27
N MET A 6 -5.20 6.79 3.52
CA MET A 6 -4.12 6.20 4.29
C MET A 6 -4.40 6.49 5.76
N ALA A 7 -4.58 5.44 6.56
CA ALA A 7 -4.55 5.52 8.01
C ALA A 7 -3.17 5.99 8.45
N ALA A 8 -3.12 7.19 9.02
CA ALA A 8 -1.98 7.60 9.82
C ALA A 8 -2.14 7.03 11.22
N VAL A 9 -1.05 6.52 11.79
CA VAL A 9 -0.88 6.66 13.25
C VAL A 9 -0.70 8.15 13.41
N THR A 10 -1.78 8.87 13.73
CA THR A 10 -1.77 10.33 13.75
C THR A 10 -0.60 10.79 14.61
N ASP A 11 0.19 11.75 14.13
CA ASP A 11 1.36 12.30 14.85
C ASP A 11 0.98 12.99 16.19
N ALA A 12 -0.30 12.93 16.58
CA ALA A 12 -0.77 13.30 17.89
C ALA A 12 -0.27 12.27 18.93
N PRO A 13 0.56 12.70 19.90
CA PRO A 13 1.17 11.79 20.89
C PRO A 13 0.17 11.03 21.75
N ASP A 14 -1.09 11.49 21.81
CA ASP A 14 -2.18 10.90 22.60
C ASP A 14 -3.16 10.07 21.77
N ALA A 15 -2.90 9.88 20.47
CA ALA A 15 -3.81 9.14 19.60
C ALA A 15 -3.90 7.67 19.98
N THR A 16 -5.12 7.21 20.13
CA THR A 16 -5.42 5.85 20.56
C THR A 16 -5.81 4.96 19.38
N LEU A 17 -5.80 3.65 19.62
CA LEU A 17 -6.39 2.69 18.70
C LEU A 17 -7.87 2.98 18.45
N ASP A 18 -8.62 3.41 19.47
CA ASP A 18 -10.04 3.71 19.35
C ASP A 18 -10.28 4.93 18.46
N ASP A 19 -9.42 5.94 18.50
CA ASP A 19 -9.49 7.10 17.59
C ASP A 19 -9.36 6.66 16.13
N LEU A 20 -8.44 5.73 15.84
CA LEU A 20 -8.26 5.18 14.50
C LEU A 20 -9.46 4.35 14.05
N ILE A 21 -10.06 3.57 14.95
CA ILE A 21 -11.30 2.82 14.67
C ILE A 21 -12.45 3.78 14.37
N ASN A 22 -12.62 4.82 15.18
CA ASN A 22 -13.66 5.83 14.99
C ASN A 22 -13.46 6.59 13.68
N ASP A 23 -12.22 6.93 13.31
CA ASP A 23 -11.93 7.58 12.04
C ASP A 23 -12.26 6.70 10.83
N ALA A 24 -12.02 5.39 10.93
CA ALA A 24 -12.39 4.43 9.89
C ALA A 24 -13.91 4.29 9.74
N VAL A 25 -14.66 4.25 10.84
CA VAL A 25 -16.14 4.25 10.82
C VAL A 25 -16.66 5.54 10.18
N LYS A 26 -16.04 6.69 10.51
CA LYS A 26 -16.36 7.97 9.89
C LYS A 26 -16.07 7.96 8.39
N ALA A 27 -14.91 7.47 7.97
CA ALA A 27 -14.53 7.36 6.57
C ALA A 27 -15.51 6.49 5.77
N GLU A 28 -15.97 5.37 6.35
CA GLU A 28 -17.03 4.56 5.74
C GLU A 28 -18.34 5.35 5.56
N ALA A 29 -18.76 6.10 6.58
CA ALA A 29 -19.97 6.91 6.52
C ALA A 29 -19.87 8.08 5.52
N GLU A 30 -18.65 8.59 5.29
CA GLU A 30 -18.33 9.61 4.28
C GLU A 30 -18.25 9.04 2.86
N GLY A 31 -18.31 7.72 2.68
CA GLY A 31 -18.36 7.06 1.37
C GLY A 31 -17.01 6.61 0.82
N PHE A 32 -15.92 6.72 1.59
CA PHE A 32 -14.60 6.26 1.14
C PHE A 32 -14.62 4.76 0.82
N ALA A 33 -13.98 4.38 -0.29
CA ALA A 33 -13.99 3.00 -0.76
C ALA A 33 -13.01 2.09 -0.01
N SER A 34 -11.93 2.68 0.54
CA SER A 34 -10.91 1.90 1.24
C SER A 34 -10.12 2.70 2.29
N LEU A 35 -9.56 1.98 3.25
CA LEU A 35 -8.57 2.47 4.21
C LEU A 35 -7.31 1.59 4.15
N TRP A 36 -6.15 2.22 4.06
CA TRP A 36 -4.86 1.56 3.92
C TRP A 36 -3.96 1.90 5.09
N MET A 37 -3.25 0.93 5.67
CA MET A 37 -2.36 1.18 6.82
C MET A 37 -0.96 0.64 6.57
N ALA A 38 0.04 1.50 6.71
CA ALA A 38 1.45 1.10 6.67
C ALA A 38 1.85 0.38 7.97
N ASN A 39 2.63 -0.70 7.86
CA ASN A 39 3.16 -1.39 9.03
C ASN A 39 4.56 -0.86 9.39
N ILE A 40 4.61 0.30 10.05
CA ILE A 40 5.85 0.97 10.49
C ILE A 40 6.02 0.90 12.02
N PHE A 41 6.88 1.73 12.62
CA PHE A 41 7.27 1.76 14.04
C PHE A 41 6.13 2.18 14.99
N GLY A 42 5.04 1.42 15.00
CA GLY A 42 3.86 1.65 15.82
C GLY A 42 2.99 0.40 15.87
N LEU A 43 1.67 0.58 15.77
CA LEU A 43 0.70 -0.51 15.76
C LEU A 43 0.95 -1.51 14.61
N ASP A 44 0.73 -2.79 14.88
CA ASP A 44 0.70 -3.81 13.82
C ASP A 44 -0.52 -3.58 12.93
N ALA A 45 -0.28 -3.36 11.64
CA ALA A 45 -1.34 -2.95 10.71
C ALA A 45 -2.38 -4.05 10.50
N ILE A 46 -1.97 -5.32 10.45
CA ILE A 46 -2.89 -6.45 10.19
C ILE A 46 -3.86 -6.64 11.35
N SER A 47 -3.34 -6.56 12.59
CA SER A 47 -4.14 -6.67 13.81
C SER A 47 -5.09 -5.47 13.95
N THR A 48 -4.59 -4.28 13.66
CA THR A 48 -5.38 -3.04 13.69
C THR A 48 -6.54 -3.07 12.69
N LEU A 49 -6.26 -3.46 11.45
CA LEU A 49 -7.29 -3.59 10.41
C LEU A 49 -8.31 -4.69 10.73
N ALA A 50 -7.93 -5.74 11.46
CA ALA A 50 -8.90 -6.74 11.92
C ALA A 50 -9.92 -6.13 12.90
N MET A 51 -9.48 -5.25 13.80
CA MET A 51 -10.36 -4.55 14.74
C MET A 51 -11.26 -3.54 14.00
N ILE A 52 -10.71 -2.75 13.10
CA ILE A 52 -11.49 -1.84 12.22
C ILE A 52 -12.51 -2.63 11.38
N GLY A 53 -12.13 -3.80 10.88
CA GLY A 53 -13.00 -4.66 10.08
C GLY A 53 -14.24 -5.15 10.82
N ARG A 54 -14.19 -5.22 12.16
CA ARG A 54 -15.34 -5.58 13.00
C ARG A 54 -16.34 -4.43 13.17
N GLU A 55 -15.86 -3.19 13.13
CA GLU A 55 -16.66 -1.98 13.33
C GLU A 55 -17.17 -1.35 12.03
N THR A 56 -16.62 -1.77 10.87
CA THR A 56 -17.03 -1.32 9.52
C THR A 56 -17.77 -2.43 8.76
N LYS A 57 -18.50 -2.09 7.69
CA LYS A 57 -19.35 -3.05 6.94
C LYS A 57 -19.03 -3.16 5.44
N THR A 58 -18.60 -2.08 4.81
CA THR A 58 -18.40 -1.94 3.37
C THR A 58 -16.99 -1.48 2.99
N LEU A 59 -16.31 -0.77 3.89
CA LEU A 59 -14.97 -0.20 3.67
C LEU A 59 -13.96 -1.30 3.35
N GLN A 60 -13.23 -1.20 2.24
CA GLN A 60 -12.13 -2.13 1.99
C GLN A 60 -10.95 -1.78 2.89
N LEU A 61 -10.29 -2.77 3.46
CA LEU A 61 -9.19 -2.58 4.39
C LEU A 61 -7.94 -3.20 3.80
N GLY A 62 -6.80 -2.50 3.86
CA GLY A 62 -5.57 -3.07 3.32
C GLY A 62 -4.29 -2.57 3.94
N THR A 63 -3.24 -3.37 3.83
CA THR A 63 -1.91 -2.98 4.31
C THR A 63 -1.12 -2.27 3.20
N ALA A 64 -0.33 -1.26 3.56
CA ALA A 64 0.45 -0.44 2.63
C ALA A 64 1.87 -0.10 3.16
N VAL A 65 2.74 -1.05 3.49
CA VAL A 65 2.65 -2.50 3.32
C VAL A 65 3.15 -3.23 4.56
N THR A 66 2.87 -4.52 4.67
CA THR A 66 3.47 -5.41 5.67
C THR A 66 4.85 -5.88 5.20
N PRO A 67 5.93 -5.64 5.98
CA PRO A 67 7.26 -6.16 5.66
C PRO A 67 7.31 -7.68 5.62
N THR A 68 7.89 -8.24 4.56
CA THR A 68 8.02 -9.69 4.36
C THR A 68 9.15 -10.33 5.15
N TYR A 69 10.28 -9.64 5.36
CA TYR A 69 11.44 -10.22 6.03
C TYR A 69 11.20 -10.62 7.50
N PRO A 70 10.52 -9.80 8.33
CA PRO A 70 10.33 -10.13 9.74
C PRO A 70 9.33 -11.27 10.00
N ARG A 71 8.64 -11.78 8.97
CA ARG A 71 7.52 -12.73 9.13
C ARG A 71 7.66 -13.88 8.15
N HIS A 72 7.65 -15.12 8.64
CA HIS A 72 7.59 -16.29 7.76
C HIS A 72 6.28 -16.26 6.92
N PRO A 73 6.29 -16.64 5.61
CA PRO A 73 5.10 -16.58 4.75
C PRO A 73 3.91 -17.36 5.29
N THR A 74 4.13 -18.49 5.97
CA THR A 74 3.05 -19.24 6.65
C THR A 74 2.38 -18.43 7.76
N ALA A 75 3.16 -17.71 8.58
CA ALA A 75 2.63 -16.89 9.66
C ALA A 75 1.82 -15.73 9.08
N LEU A 76 2.34 -15.08 8.03
CA LEU A 76 1.61 -14.01 7.34
C LEU A 76 0.31 -14.50 6.71
N ALA A 77 0.30 -15.70 6.12
CA ALA A 77 -0.92 -16.31 5.58
C ALA A 77 -1.99 -16.50 6.67
N GLN A 78 -1.61 -16.98 7.86
CA GLN A 78 -2.53 -17.13 8.99
C GLN A 78 -3.09 -15.77 9.45
N GLN A 79 -2.23 -14.76 9.58
CA GLN A 79 -2.62 -13.41 9.95
C GLN A 79 -3.60 -12.84 8.93
N ALA A 80 -3.28 -12.92 7.64
CA ALA A 80 -4.10 -12.38 6.56
C ALA A 80 -5.46 -13.07 6.44
N LEU A 81 -5.52 -14.40 6.53
CA LEU A 81 -6.78 -15.16 6.49
C LEU A 81 -7.66 -14.84 7.71
N THR A 82 -7.06 -14.73 8.90
CA THR A 82 -7.78 -14.35 10.13
C THR A 82 -8.37 -12.95 9.99
N THR A 83 -7.58 -11.98 9.53
CA THR A 83 -8.05 -10.61 9.31
C THR A 83 -9.11 -10.55 8.22
N ALA A 84 -8.99 -11.34 7.15
CA ALA A 84 -10.03 -11.41 6.11
C ALA A 84 -11.37 -11.90 6.66
N VAL A 85 -11.37 -12.91 7.55
CA VAL A 85 -12.59 -13.34 8.25
C VAL A 85 -13.14 -12.21 9.13
N ALA A 86 -12.30 -11.53 9.91
CA ALA A 86 -12.73 -10.41 10.75
C ALA A 86 -13.34 -9.26 9.93
N CYS A 87 -12.78 -8.99 8.76
CA CYS A 87 -13.24 -7.96 7.81
C CYS A 87 -14.35 -8.43 6.87
N GLN A 88 -14.93 -9.62 7.07
CA GLN A 88 -15.97 -10.17 6.19
C GLN A 88 -15.56 -10.17 4.71
N ASN A 89 -14.34 -10.64 4.42
CA ASN A 89 -13.71 -10.73 3.09
C ASN A 89 -13.39 -9.39 2.41
N ARG A 90 -13.35 -8.27 3.15
CA ARG A 90 -12.96 -6.94 2.65
C ARG A 90 -11.46 -6.62 2.81
N PHE A 91 -10.67 -7.55 3.34
CA PHE A 91 -9.24 -7.35 3.59
C PHE A 91 -8.38 -7.57 2.34
N ASN A 92 -7.38 -6.71 2.13
CA ASN A 92 -6.42 -6.74 1.04
C ASN A 92 -5.00 -6.73 1.63
N LEU A 93 -4.21 -7.73 1.30
CA LEU A 93 -2.86 -7.87 1.83
C LEU A 93 -1.86 -7.17 0.92
N GLY A 94 -1.44 -5.95 1.27
CA GLY A 94 -0.26 -5.33 0.68
C GLY A 94 1.02 -5.74 1.39
N ILE A 95 1.99 -6.27 0.65
CA ILE A 95 3.29 -6.71 1.16
C ILE A 95 4.44 -5.99 0.47
N GLY A 96 5.57 -5.90 1.15
CA GLY A 96 6.80 -5.38 0.55
C GLY A 96 8.04 -5.74 1.33
N LEU A 97 9.18 -5.43 0.73
CA LEU A 97 10.48 -5.80 1.28
C LEU A 97 10.92 -4.92 2.47
N SER A 98 10.27 -3.79 2.71
CA SER A 98 10.82 -2.69 3.51
C SER A 98 12.08 -2.11 2.86
N HIS A 99 12.94 -1.45 3.64
CA HIS A 99 14.19 -0.85 3.21
C HIS A 99 15.38 -1.61 3.76
N GLN A 100 16.46 -1.69 2.98
CA GLN A 100 17.67 -2.41 3.37
C GLN A 100 18.19 -1.96 4.73
N VAL A 101 18.24 -0.66 5.00
CA VAL A 101 18.67 -0.13 6.31
C VAL A 101 17.79 -0.62 7.48
N VAL A 102 16.49 -0.77 7.26
CA VAL A 102 15.57 -1.29 8.29
C VAL A 102 15.84 -2.79 8.50
N ILE A 103 15.92 -3.56 7.42
CA ILE A 103 16.08 -5.01 7.51
C ILE A 103 17.45 -5.40 8.06
N GLU A 104 18.53 -4.80 7.56
CA GLU A 104 19.90 -5.15 7.96
C GLU A 104 20.31 -4.44 9.25
N SER A 105 20.19 -3.11 9.31
CA SER A 105 20.75 -2.34 10.42
C SER A 105 19.87 -2.33 11.66
N MET A 106 18.54 -2.37 11.52
CA MET A 106 17.63 -2.35 12.68
C MET A 106 17.20 -3.75 13.12
N PHE A 107 16.91 -4.64 12.18
CA PHE A 107 16.41 -5.99 12.50
C PHE A 107 17.49 -7.08 12.45
N GLY A 108 18.68 -6.80 11.92
CA GLY A 108 19.78 -7.78 11.84
C GLY A 108 19.52 -8.94 10.87
N LEU A 109 18.59 -8.77 9.93
CA LEU A 109 18.25 -9.78 8.93
C LEU A 109 19.00 -9.51 7.62
N SER A 110 19.22 -10.54 6.79
CA SER A 110 19.83 -10.36 5.47
C SER A 110 18.85 -9.75 4.48
N TYR A 111 19.28 -8.73 3.72
CA TYR A 111 18.54 -8.18 2.59
C TYR A 111 19.05 -8.70 1.23
N ASP A 112 19.80 -9.82 1.22
CA ASP A 112 20.36 -10.37 -0.02
C ASP A 112 19.27 -10.91 -0.96
N LYS A 113 19.52 -10.72 -2.26
CA LYS A 113 18.64 -11.09 -3.38
C LYS A 113 17.15 -10.77 -3.12
N PRO A 114 16.77 -9.50 -2.94
CA PRO A 114 15.41 -9.10 -2.57
C PRO A 114 14.32 -9.58 -3.54
N ALA A 115 14.62 -9.63 -4.84
CA ALA A 115 13.70 -10.19 -5.83
C ALA A 115 13.54 -11.72 -5.70
N ARG A 116 14.62 -12.44 -5.35
CA ARG A 116 14.53 -13.87 -5.06
C ARG A 116 13.68 -14.08 -3.81
N HIS A 117 13.92 -13.30 -2.77
CA HIS A 117 13.15 -13.33 -1.53
C HIS A 117 11.67 -13.20 -1.83
N MET A 118 11.23 -12.15 -2.53
CA MET A 118 9.81 -11.97 -2.84
C MET A 118 9.24 -13.13 -3.66
N ARG A 119 9.96 -13.64 -4.65
CA ARG A 119 9.50 -14.77 -5.48
C ARG A 119 9.33 -16.05 -4.69
N GLU A 120 10.31 -16.40 -3.83
CA GLU A 120 10.21 -17.57 -2.96
C GLU A 120 9.12 -17.38 -1.89
N TYR A 121 8.99 -16.17 -1.34
CA TYR A 121 7.95 -15.80 -0.37
C TYR A 121 6.55 -16.00 -0.96
N LEU A 122 6.29 -15.49 -2.17
CA LEU A 122 5.01 -15.63 -2.86
C LEU A 122 4.74 -17.07 -3.29
N SER A 123 5.77 -17.84 -3.64
CA SER A 123 5.65 -19.28 -3.92
C SER A 123 5.15 -20.07 -2.70
N VAL A 124 5.34 -19.54 -1.49
CA VAL A 124 4.79 -20.12 -0.26
C VAL A 124 3.45 -19.48 0.11
N LEU A 125 3.36 -18.16 0.08
CA LEU A 125 2.19 -17.41 0.55
C LEU A 125 0.95 -17.66 -0.30
N MET A 126 1.07 -17.57 -1.64
CA MET A 126 -0.11 -17.59 -2.52
C MET A 126 -0.87 -18.93 -2.47
N PRO A 127 -0.22 -20.11 -2.52
CA PRO A 127 -0.93 -21.38 -2.35
C PRO A 127 -1.63 -21.50 -0.99
N LEU A 128 -1.00 -21.02 0.09
CA LEU A 128 -1.61 -21.04 1.42
C LEU A 128 -2.88 -20.18 1.49
N LEU A 129 -2.85 -18.98 0.89
CA LEU A 129 -4.02 -18.11 0.78
C LEU A 129 -5.13 -18.74 -0.08
N ALA A 130 -4.77 -19.52 -1.10
CA ALA A 130 -5.70 -20.26 -1.96
C ALA A 130 -6.25 -21.56 -1.33
N GLY A 131 -5.73 -21.99 -0.17
CA GLY A 131 -6.21 -23.20 0.51
C GLY A 131 -5.51 -24.48 0.11
N GLU A 132 -4.43 -24.33 -0.64
CA GLU A 132 -3.63 -25.43 -1.13
C GLU A 132 -2.62 -25.89 -0.06
N THR A 133 -2.21 -27.15 -0.17
CA THR A 133 -1.05 -27.64 0.59
C THR A 133 0.21 -27.16 -0.10
N VAL A 134 1.07 -26.46 0.63
CA VAL A 134 2.35 -25.99 0.11
C VAL A 134 3.49 -26.96 0.42
N GLN A 135 4.26 -27.27 -0.63
CA GLN A 135 5.55 -27.92 -0.58
C GLN A 135 6.51 -27.05 -1.40
N PHE A 136 7.51 -26.44 -0.75
CA PHE A 136 8.44 -25.54 -1.40
C PHE A 136 9.87 -25.78 -0.91
N SER A 137 10.82 -25.85 -1.85
CA SER A 137 12.25 -26.03 -1.56
C SER A 137 13.04 -25.01 -2.38
N GLY A 138 13.20 -23.82 -1.82
CA GLY A 138 14.01 -22.74 -2.37
C GLY A 138 15.34 -22.59 -1.63
N THR A 139 16.02 -21.47 -1.89
CA THR A 139 17.29 -21.15 -1.24
C THR A 139 17.12 -20.34 0.04
N GLN A 140 16.00 -19.64 0.19
CA GLN A 140 15.66 -18.83 1.36
C GLN A 140 14.50 -19.43 2.15
N TYR A 141 13.61 -20.18 1.50
CA TYR A 141 12.49 -20.85 2.16
C TYR A 141 12.44 -22.35 1.87
N GLN A 142 12.21 -23.13 2.92
CA GLN A 142 11.90 -24.56 2.83
C GLN A 142 10.64 -24.82 3.66
N VAL A 143 9.58 -25.32 3.01
CA VAL A 143 8.28 -25.59 3.63
C VAL A 143 7.79 -26.96 3.19
N ASN A 144 7.44 -27.80 4.16
CA ASN A 144 7.07 -29.20 3.93
C ASN A 144 5.62 -29.46 4.33
N GLN A 145 4.77 -29.75 3.35
CA GLN A 145 3.39 -30.20 3.53
C GLN A 145 2.54 -29.32 4.49
N VAL A 146 2.64 -27.99 4.38
CA VAL A 146 1.86 -27.07 5.22
C VAL A 146 0.54 -26.74 4.54
N LYS A 147 -0.57 -26.77 5.28
CA LYS A 147 -1.89 -26.33 4.81
C LYS A 147 -2.58 -25.53 5.89
N LEU A 148 -3.28 -24.47 5.51
CA LEU A 148 -4.20 -23.73 6.38
C LEU A 148 -5.63 -24.10 5.99
N THR A 149 -6.48 -24.40 6.97
CA THR A 149 -7.89 -24.77 6.72
C THR A 149 -8.80 -23.83 7.49
N LEU A 150 -9.60 -23.06 6.76
CA LEU A 150 -10.65 -22.21 7.32
C LEU A 150 -11.99 -22.51 6.60
N PRO A 151 -13.13 -22.48 7.31
CA PRO A 151 -14.44 -22.59 6.68
C PRO A 151 -14.65 -21.49 5.63
N GLY A 152 -15.11 -21.88 4.43
CA GLY A 152 -15.45 -20.93 3.36
C GLY A 152 -14.27 -20.06 2.91
N GLN A 153 -13.05 -20.59 2.99
CA GLN A 153 -11.76 -19.92 2.78
C GLN A 153 -11.86 -18.56 2.09
N PRO A 154 -11.58 -17.46 2.81
CA PRO A 154 -11.76 -16.13 2.26
C PRO A 154 -10.74 -15.86 1.15
N ARG A 155 -11.17 -15.15 0.10
CA ARG A 155 -10.22 -14.60 -0.88
C ARG A 155 -9.47 -13.43 -0.22
N VAL A 156 -8.15 -13.45 -0.31
CA VAL A 156 -7.28 -12.35 0.15
C VAL A 156 -6.54 -11.78 -1.06
N PRO A 157 -7.04 -10.70 -1.69
CA PRO A 157 -6.31 -10.00 -2.73
C PRO A 157 -4.95 -9.57 -2.21
N THR A 158 -3.88 -9.93 -2.91
CA THR A 158 -2.50 -9.66 -2.50
C THR A 158 -1.86 -8.67 -3.45
N LEU A 159 -1.30 -7.59 -2.92
CA LEU A 159 -0.62 -6.53 -3.67
C LEU A 159 0.85 -6.48 -3.25
N VAL A 160 1.75 -6.37 -4.22
CA VAL A 160 3.19 -6.27 -3.94
C VAL A 160 3.64 -4.84 -4.18
N ALA A 161 4.30 -4.23 -3.19
CA ALA A 161 4.98 -2.96 -3.39
C ALA A 161 6.17 -3.16 -4.34
N ALA A 162 5.99 -2.73 -5.58
CA ALA A 162 6.90 -3.00 -6.69
C ALA A 162 7.22 -1.71 -7.46
N LEU A 163 8.50 -1.35 -7.50
CA LEU A 163 8.98 -0.17 -8.23
C LEU A 163 9.99 -0.54 -9.33
N GLY A 164 10.82 -1.57 -9.10
CA GLY A 164 11.82 -2.02 -10.07
C GLY A 164 11.27 -3.03 -11.08
N PRO A 165 11.83 -3.11 -12.31
CA PRO A 165 11.34 -4.01 -13.37
C PRO A 165 11.17 -5.47 -12.94
N LEU A 166 12.17 -6.02 -12.22
CA LEU A 166 12.11 -7.41 -11.77
C LEU A 166 11.02 -7.63 -10.72
N MET A 167 10.77 -6.65 -9.85
CA MET A 167 9.70 -6.74 -8.86
C MET A 167 8.32 -6.60 -9.52
N LEU A 168 8.18 -5.74 -10.52
CA LEU A 168 6.95 -5.60 -11.32
C LEU A 168 6.63 -6.89 -12.08
N LYS A 169 7.66 -7.56 -12.62
CA LYS A 169 7.52 -8.89 -13.23
C LYS A 169 7.04 -9.93 -12.21
N ILE A 170 7.62 -9.96 -11.02
CA ILE A 170 7.16 -10.88 -9.96
C ILE A 170 5.72 -10.57 -9.55
N ALA A 171 5.38 -9.30 -9.34
CA ALA A 171 4.05 -8.86 -8.94
C ALA A 171 3.00 -9.22 -9.99
N GLY A 172 3.25 -8.91 -11.27
CA GLY A 172 2.33 -9.21 -12.37
C GLY A 172 2.10 -10.71 -12.55
N ALA A 173 3.15 -11.53 -12.41
CA ALA A 173 3.03 -12.98 -12.58
C ALA A 173 2.36 -13.70 -11.39
N MET A 174 2.48 -13.18 -10.16
CA MET A 174 2.15 -13.94 -8.95
C MET A 174 1.06 -13.32 -8.07
N ALA A 175 0.81 -12.02 -8.17
CA ALA A 175 -0.08 -11.27 -7.26
C ALA A 175 -1.28 -10.66 -8.00
N ASP A 176 -2.20 -10.04 -7.26
CA ASP A 176 -3.39 -9.38 -7.83
C ASP A 176 -3.11 -7.96 -8.33
N GLY A 177 -1.91 -7.43 -8.06
CA GLY A 177 -1.53 -6.09 -8.47
C GLY A 177 -0.36 -5.51 -7.67
N THR A 178 -0.24 -4.19 -7.70
CA THR A 178 0.78 -3.44 -6.97
C THR A 178 0.18 -2.32 -6.14
N ILE A 179 0.91 -1.95 -5.09
CA ILE A 179 0.64 -0.77 -4.27
C ILE A 179 1.90 0.09 -4.23
N THR A 180 1.78 1.34 -4.63
CA THR A 180 2.89 2.29 -4.66
C THR A 180 2.65 3.43 -3.68
N TRP A 181 3.75 4.05 -3.24
CA TRP A 181 3.75 5.25 -2.43
C TRP A 181 4.63 6.26 -3.16
N MET A 182 4.18 7.51 -3.30
CA MET A 182 4.93 8.61 -3.92
C MET A 182 5.64 8.19 -5.22
N THR A 183 4.87 7.65 -6.17
CA THR A 183 5.37 7.29 -7.50
C THR A 183 4.64 8.17 -8.49
N GLY A 184 5.36 9.09 -9.14
CA GLY A 184 4.75 10.12 -9.97
C GLY A 184 3.98 9.58 -11.17
N GLU A 185 3.12 10.45 -11.72
CA GLU A 185 2.23 10.13 -12.84
C GLU A 185 2.99 9.57 -14.04
N ARG A 186 4.12 10.20 -14.43
CA ARG A 186 4.91 9.75 -15.58
C ARG A 186 5.47 8.35 -15.35
N THR A 187 5.97 8.07 -14.15
CA THR A 187 6.54 6.78 -13.80
C THR A 187 5.46 5.72 -13.69
N LEU A 188 4.27 6.06 -13.18
CA LEU A 188 3.13 5.16 -13.21
C LEU A 188 2.77 4.76 -14.63
N ASP A 189 2.59 5.74 -15.52
CA ASP A 189 2.16 5.56 -16.90
C ASP A 189 3.22 4.88 -17.77
N SER A 190 4.46 5.36 -17.74
CA SER A 190 5.50 4.91 -18.67
C SER A 190 6.30 3.71 -18.16
N HIS A 191 6.18 3.36 -16.87
CA HIS A 191 7.04 2.35 -16.23
C HIS A 191 6.25 1.35 -15.38
N ILE A 192 5.50 1.75 -14.37
CA ILE A 192 4.84 0.79 -13.47
C ILE A 192 3.77 -0.03 -14.21
N ILE A 193 2.77 0.65 -14.77
CA ILE A 193 1.57 0.02 -15.34
C ILE A 193 1.90 -0.87 -16.54
N PRO A 194 2.74 -0.45 -17.52
CA PRO A 194 3.08 -1.30 -18.65
C PRO A 194 3.82 -2.58 -18.25
N HIS A 195 4.80 -2.48 -17.34
CA HIS A 195 5.62 -3.63 -16.96
C HIS A 195 4.83 -4.68 -16.17
N ILE A 196 4.00 -4.24 -15.22
CA ILE A 196 3.18 -5.19 -14.45
C ILE A 196 2.08 -5.81 -15.32
N SER A 197 1.47 -5.02 -16.21
CA SER A 197 0.40 -5.51 -17.10
C SER A 197 0.94 -6.53 -18.10
N ALA A 198 2.09 -6.25 -18.73
CA ALA A 198 2.73 -7.21 -19.63
C ALA A 198 3.07 -8.52 -18.92
N SER A 199 3.57 -8.45 -17.68
CA SER A 199 3.87 -9.66 -16.91
C SER A 199 2.63 -10.42 -16.45
N ALA A 200 1.51 -9.74 -16.18
CA ALA A 200 0.24 -10.38 -15.85
C ALA A 200 -0.33 -11.10 -17.08
N GLU A 201 -0.28 -10.45 -18.25
CA GLU A 201 -0.69 -11.03 -19.53
C GLU A 201 0.14 -12.28 -19.89
N GLU A 202 1.47 -12.20 -19.79
CA GLU A 202 2.38 -13.34 -20.00
C GLU A 202 2.05 -14.53 -19.08
N ALA A 203 1.57 -14.25 -17.86
CA ALA A 203 1.18 -15.27 -16.88
C ALA A 203 -0.29 -15.74 -17.05
N GLY A 204 -1.02 -15.25 -18.05
CA GLY A 204 -2.43 -15.58 -18.27
C GLY A 204 -3.37 -15.04 -17.17
N ARG A 205 -2.97 -13.96 -16.49
CA ARG A 205 -3.75 -13.31 -15.43
C ARG A 205 -4.51 -12.11 -15.99
N GLY A 206 -5.57 -11.71 -15.29
CA GLY A 206 -6.33 -10.51 -15.62
C GLY A 206 -5.53 -9.23 -15.36
N ALA A 207 -6.11 -8.08 -15.76
CA ALA A 207 -5.51 -6.77 -15.54
C ALA A 207 -5.16 -6.56 -14.05
N PRO A 208 -3.92 -6.15 -13.73
CA PRO A 208 -3.49 -5.97 -12.36
C PRO A 208 -4.18 -4.77 -11.71
N ARG A 209 -4.46 -4.86 -10.41
CA ARG A 209 -4.88 -3.70 -9.61
C ARG A 209 -3.69 -2.75 -9.41
N ILE A 210 -3.92 -1.46 -9.60
CA ILE A 210 -2.90 -0.41 -9.44
C ILE A 210 -3.36 0.52 -8.33
N VAL A 211 -2.82 0.32 -7.12
CA VAL A 211 -3.08 1.19 -5.97
C VAL A 211 -1.96 2.21 -5.86
N ALA A 212 -2.27 3.51 -5.95
CA ALA A 212 -1.28 4.58 -5.89
C ALA A 212 -1.55 5.51 -4.71
N GLY A 213 -0.57 5.62 -3.82
CA GLY A 213 -0.63 6.46 -2.62
C GLY A 213 0.18 7.73 -2.73
N PHE A 214 -0.41 8.85 -2.32
CA PHE A 214 0.23 10.16 -2.36
C PHE A 214 -0.11 11.02 -1.14
N PRO A 215 0.81 11.89 -0.71
CA PRO A 215 0.47 13.08 0.06
C PRO A 215 -0.48 13.96 -0.74
N ILE A 216 -1.54 14.45 -0.11
CA ILE A 216 -2.55 15.31 -0.75
C ILE A 216 -3.03 16.38 0.21
N VAL A 217 -3.16 17.61 -0.30
CA VAL A 217 -3.70 18.76 0.46
C VAL A 217 -4.40 19.74 -0.49
N VAL A 218 -5.68 20.03 -0.24
CA VAL A 218 -6.41 21.13 -0.86
C VAL A 218 -6.13 22.40 -0.05
N THR A 219 -5.41 23.36 -0.64
CA THR A 219 -4.94 24.58 0.05
C THR A 219 -4.68 25.72 -0.92
N LYS A 220 -4.62 26.95 -0.40
CA LYS A 220 -4.14 28.13 -1.13
C LYS A 220 -2.64 28.37 -0.96
N ALA A 221 -1.99 27.70 -0.01
CA ALA A 221 -0.58 27.85 0.32
C ALA A 221 0.25 26.68 -0.27
N ALA A 222 0.14 26.48 -1.58
CA ALA A 222 0.65 25.29 -2.26
C ALA A 222 2.18 25.09 -2.13
N GLU A 223 2.96 26.17 -2.26
CA GLU A 223 4.43 26.13 -2.14
C GLU A 223 4.88 25.81 -0.71
N GLU A 224 4.32 26.50 0.28
CA GLU A 224 4.63 26.28 1.70
C GLU A 224 4.28 24.86 2.13
N THR A 225 3.16 24.34 1.63
CA THR A 225 2.70 22.97 1.91
C THR A 225 3.63 21.94 1.29
N ARG A 226 4.10 22.15 0.05
CA ARG A 226 5.09 21.26 -0.57
C ARG A 226 6.41 21.25 0.19
N ALA A 227 6.90 22.42 0.60
CA ALA A 227 8.11 22.51 1.41
C ALA A 227 7.98 21.77 2.75
N ALA A 228 6.81 21.83 3.39
CA ALA A 228 6.53 21.06 4.61
C ALA A 228 6.48 19.54 4.36
N ILE A 229 5.91 19.11 3.24
CA ILE A 229 5.91 17.69 2.83
C ILE A 229 7.34 17.22 2.53
N ASP A 230 8.14 18.01 1.84
CA ASP A 230 9.56 17.70 1.60
C ASP A 230 10.33 17.51 2.90
N ALA A 231 10.14 18.42 3.86
CA ALA A 231 10.81 18.34 5.15
C ALA A 231 10.39 17.10 5.95
N SER A 232 9.08 16.79 6.00
CA SER A 232 8.55 15.66 6.78
C SER A 232 8.88 14.31 6.15
N LEU A 233 8.96 14.22 4.82
CA LEU A 233 9.20 12.98 4.09
C LEU A 233 10.63 12.88 3.52
N ALA A 234 11.55 13.74 3.94
CA ALA A 234 12.92 13.85 3.41
C ALA A 234 13.66 12.50 3.34
N ILE A 235 13.41 11.60 4.30
CA ILE A 235 14.01 10.26 4.32
C ILE A 235 13.74 9.48 3.03
N TYR A 236 12.55 9.61 2.45
CA TYR A 236 12.18 8.94 1.21
C TYR A 236 13.02 9.42 0.02
N GLY A 237 13.47 10.69 0.00
CA GLY A 237 14.39 11.20 -1.01
C GLY A 237 15.76 10.52 -1.00
N THR A 238 16.14 9.90 0.12
CA THR A 238 17.45 9.24 0.30
C THR A 238 17.40 7.72 0.11
N LEU A 239 16.21 7.12 0.20
CA LEU A 239 16.04 5.68 0.05
C LEU A 239 16.20 5.28 -1.43
N PRO A 240 17.09 4.33 -1.77
CA PRO A 240 17.46 4.06 -3.17
C PRO A 240 16.27 3.79 -4.10
N SER A 241 15.25 3.07 -3.61
CA SER A 241 14.06 2.73 -4.41
C SER A 241 13.21 3.96 -4.77
N TYR A 242 13.07 4.90 -3.85
CA TYR A 242 12.28 6.12 -4.04
C TYR A 242 13.07 7.19 -4.80
N ARG A 243 14.36 7.33 -4.50
CA ARG A 243 15.26 8.19 -5.28
C ARG A 243 15.23 7.83 -6.76
N ALA A 244 15.27 6.55 -7.09
CA ALA A 244 15.16 6.08 -8.48
C ALA A 244 13.83 6.45 -9.15
N MET A 245 12.73 6.57 -8.41
CA MET A 245 11.44 7.03 -8.96
C MET A 245 11.45 8.55 -9.15
N LEU A 246 11.96 9.31 -8.17
CA LEU A 246 12.15 10.76 -8.30
C LEU A 246 13.04 11.11 -9.51
N ASP A 247 14.11 10.35 -9.75
CA ASP A 247 15.00 10.52 -10.91
C ASP A 247 14.27 10.30 -12.25
N LYS A 248 13.34 9.33 -12.32
CA LYS A 248 12.52 9.10 -13.52
C LYS A 248 11.55 10.25 -13.81
N GLU A 249 11.08 10.91 -12.77
CA GLU A 249 10.25 12.11 -12.88
C GLU A 249 11.06 13.36 -13.22
N GLY A 250 12.35 13.38 -12.85
CA GLY A 250 13.19 14.57 -12.88
C GLY A 250 12.91 15.52 -11.72
N LEU A 251 12.51 14.98 -10.57
CA LEU A 251 12.08 15.73 -9.38
C LEU A 251 13.11 15.64 -8.25
N ASN A 252 13.08 16.61 -7.35
CA ASN A 252 14.08 16.73 -6.29
C ASN A 252 13.62 16.02 -5.02
N GLY A 253 12.33 16.14 -4.67
CA GLY A 253 11.83 15.65 -3.40
C GLY A 253 10.38 15.16 -3.40
N PRO A 254 9.92 14.58 -2.28
CA PRO A 254 8.54 14.14 -2.08
C PRO A 254 7.46 15.21 -2.28
N GLY A 255 7.74 16.47 -1.95
CA GLY A 255 6.83 17.60 -2.12
C GLY A 255 6.45 17.84 -3.57
N ASP A 256 7.39 17.61 -4.51
CA ASP A 256 7.14 17.70 -5.95
C ASP A 256 6.13 16.65 -6.44
N LEU A 257 6.03 15.51 -5.75
CA LEU A 257 5.10 14.42 -6.07
C LEU A 257 3.72 14.60 -5.42
N ALA A 258 3.60 15.49 -4.44
CA ALA A 258 2.38 15.66 -3.67
C ALA A 258 1.27 16.31 -4.51
N LEU A 259 0.04 15.82 -4.31
CA LEU A 259 -1.16 16.39 -4.93
C LEU A 259 -1.62 17.58 -4.10
N VAL A 260 -1.09 18.77 -4.38
CA VAL A 260 -1.34 19.96 -3.59
C VAL A 260 -1.77 21.12 -4.48
N GLY A 261 -2.82 21.84 -4.10
CA GLY A 261 -3.37 22.96 -4.86
C GLY A 261 -4.79 23.29 -4.45
N ASP A 262 -5.49 24.09 -5.23
CA ASP A 262 -6.93 24.25 -5.06
C ASP A 262 -7.71 23.01 -5.52
N GLU A 263 -9.03 22.99 -5.27
CA GLU A 263 -9.88 21.83 -5.62
C GLU A 263 -9.87 21.51 -7.12
N GLY A 264 -9.76 22.53 -7.98
CA GLY A 264 -9.69 22.33 -9.44
C GLY A 264 -8.36 21.71 -9.85
N GLU A 265 -7.25 22.20 -9.30
CA GLU A 265 -5.91 21.67 -9.53
C GLU A 265 -5.77 20.21 -9.05
N VAL A 266 -6.23 19.92 -7.82
CA VAL A 266 -6.17 18.58 -7.24
C VAL A 266 -7.10 17.61 -7.99
N ARG A 267 -8.30 18.05 -8.39
CA ARG A 267 -9.19 17.21 -9.23
C ARG A 267 -8.54 16.86 -10.56
N ASN A 268 -7.93 17.82 -11.23
CA ASN A 268 -7.19 17.58 -12.48
C ASN A 268 -6.03 16.58 -12.28
N GLN A 269 -5.33 16.63 -11.15
CA GLN A 269 -4.29 15.65 -10.82
C GLN A 269 -4.88 14.24 -10.63
N LEU A 270 -5.99 14.09 -9.90
CA LEU A 270 -6.69 12.81 -9.74
C LEU A 270 -7.22 12.27 -11.06
N ASP A 271 -7.74 13.12 -11.94
CA ASP A 271 -8.23 12.74 -13.27
C ASP A 271 -7.12 12.19 -14.16
N ARG A 272 -5.92 12.75 -14.10
CA ARG A 272 -4.76 12.22 -14.83
C ARG A 272 -4.36 10.83 -14.34
N LEU A 273 -4.32 10.61 -13.02
CA LEU A 273 -4.09 9.27 -12.45
C LEU A 273 -5.16 8.27 -12.90
N ARG A 274 -6.43 8.68 -12.92
CA ARG A 274 -7.54 7.86 -13.41
C ARG A 274 -7.39 7.53 -14.89
N ALA A 275 -6.96 8.49 -15.72
CA ALA A 275 -6.81 8.33 -17.16
C ALA A 275 -5.69 7.34 -17.54
N ILE A 276 -4.60 7.28 -16.77
CA ILE A 276 -3.49 6.35 -17.03
C ILE A 276 -3.74 4.93 -16.48
N GLY A 277 -4.89 4.68 -15.85
CA GLY A 277 -5.31 3.35 -15.40
C GLY A 277 -5.03 3.03 -13.92
N VAL A 278 -4.79 4.03 -13.07
CA VAL A 278 -4.80 3.82 -11.61
C VAL A 278 -6.20 3.35 -11.18
N THR A 279 -6.28 2.19 -10.54
CA THR A 279 -7.55 1.59 -10.14
C THR A 279 -8.03 2.12 -8.80
N ASP A 280 -7.09 2.41 -7.89
CA ASP A 280 -7.34 2.88 -6.54
C ASP A 280 -6.33 3.96 -6.15
N PHE A 281 -6.85 5.07 -5.62
CA PHE A 281 -6.04 6.12 -5.03
C PHE A 281 -6.14 6.03 -3.51
N THR A 282 -5.01 6.12 -2.81
CA THR A 282 -4.99 6.21 -1.34
C THR A 282 -4.38 7.53 -0.88
N ALA A 283 -5.21 8.35 -0.23
CA ALA A 283 -4.90 9.70 0.18
C ALA A 283 -4.21 9.71 1.54
N ALA A 284 -2.98 10.19 1.61
CA ALA A 284 -2.38 10.64 2.87
C ALA A 284 -2.61 12.15 3.00
N ILE A 285 -3.58 12.55 3.84
CA ILE A 285 -3.88 13.96 4.06
C ILE A 285 -2.73 14.56 4.88
N ALA A 286 -1.85 15.29 4.22
CA ALA A 286 -0.60 15.82 4.78
C ALA A 286 -0.71 17.31 5.14
N ALA A 287 -1.90 17.74 5.60
CA ALA A 287 -2.17 19.13 5.91
C ALA A 287 -1.42 19.58 7.17
N THR A 288 -0.85 20.79 7.14
CA THR A 288 -0.14 21.39 8.29
C THR A 288 -1.06 22.12 9.26
N ASN A 289 -2.34 22.27 8.90
CA ASN A 289 -3.36 22.91 9.71
C ASN A 289 -4.70 22.15 9.61
N PRO A 290 -5.55 22.22 10.64
CA PRO A 290 -6.82 21.48 10.67
C PRO A 290 -7.83 21.89 9.59
N GLU A 291 -7.83 23.16 9.17
CA GLU A 291 -8.78 23.68 8.17
C GLU A 291 -8.54 23.04 6.80
N ASP A 292 -7.29 23.06 6.32
CA ASP A 292 -6.90 22.40 5.07
C ASP A 292 -7.08 20.89 5.17
N GLY A 293 -6.85 20.29 6.35
CA GLY A 293 -7.09 18.85 6.58
C GLY A 293 -8.56 18.46 6.40
N LEU A 294 -9.48 19.22 7.01
CA LEU A 294 -10.93 19.04 6.86
C LEU A 294 -11.37 19.27 5.43
N ARG A 295 -10.93 20.38 4.82
CA ARG A 295 -11.27 20.72 3.43
C ARG A 295 -10.81 19.66 2.45
N THR A 296 -9.60 19.13 2.63
CA THR A 296 -9.06 18.05 1.80
C THR A 296 -9.91 16.79 1.91
N ARG A 297 -10.33 16.43 3.13
CA ARG A 297 -11.17 15.25 3.37
C ARG A 297 -12.56 15.40 2.76
N GLU A 298 -13.20 16.55 2.94
CA GLU A 298 -14.52 16.86 2.35
C GLU A 298 -14.46 16.84 0.82
N PHE A 299 -13.41 17.44 0.24
CA PHE A 299 -13.16 17.35 -1.20
C PHE A 299 -13.03 15.90 -1.65
N LEU A 300 -12.19 15.08 -1.00
CA LEU A 300 -12.02 13.67 -1.37
C LEU A 300 -13.30 12.84 -1.22
N ALA A 301 -14.10 13.09 -0.19
CA ALA A 301 -15.40 12.45 -0.01
C ALA A 301 -16.37 12.80 -1.15
N SER A 302 -16.31 14.02 -1.68
CA SER A 302 -17.10 14.42 -2.85
C SER A 302 -16.69 13.76 -4.18
N GLU A 303 -15.49 13.16 -4.22
CA GLU A 303 -14.94 12.44 -5.39
C GLU A 303 -15.16 10.92 -5.33
N CYS A 304 -15.83 10.41 -4.30
CA CYS A 304 -16.10 8.98 -4.06
C CYS A 304 -17.28 8.44 -4.90
#